data_AF-A0A9X6PSM6-F1
#
_entry.id   AF-A0A9X6PSM6-F1
#
_cell.length_a   1.000
_cell.length_b   1.000
_cell.length_c   1.000
_cell.angle_alpha   90.00
_cell.angle_beta   90.00
_cell.angle_gamma   90.00
#
_symmetry.space_group_name_H-M   'P 1'
#
loop_
_entity.id
_entity.type
_entity.pdbx_description
1 polymer ?
#
loop_
_entity_poly.entity_id
_entity_poly.type
_entity_poly.pdbx_seq_one_letter_code
_entity_poly.pdbx_strand_id
1 'polypeptide(L)'
;MAKGTGEAIGKITIPSIRNGEFNKWFDELSSKEFNKMWENPKLRKRIEDRIRRPGGYHEWHLVARTPKFKEWGISMNDIKEMRTLTKDVKFVNPPGVHGGEGSTVAHNQILRIIDTSKDYETFVKRLNNWAEDRLESGKMGLPIELRR
;
A
#
# COMPACT_ATOMS: atom_id res chain seq x y z
N MET A 1 -14.03 28.53 -19.46
CA MET A 1 -14.12 27.13 -19.94
C MET A 1 -12.77 26.45 -19.74
N ALA A 2 -12.62 25.56 -18.76
CA ALA A 2 -11.36 24.84 -18.53
C ALA A 2 -11.38 23.51 -19.31
N LYS A 3 -11.01 23.55 -20.59
CA LYS A 3 -10.86 22.35 -21.46
C LYS A 3 -9.44 21.75 -21.44
N GLY A 4 -8.53 22.23 -20.59
CA GLY A 4 -7.09 21.94 -20.69
C GLY A 4 -6.52 20.83 -19.81
N THR A 5 -7.25 20.30 -18.82
CA THR A 5 -6.65 19.37 -17.82
C THR A 5 -6.85 17.90 -18.18
N GLY A 6 -7.97 17.53 -18.80
CA GLY A 6 -8.28 16.13 -19.14
C GLY A 6 -7.40 15.52 -20.24
N GLU A 7 -7.04 16.31 -21.26
CA GLU A 7 -6.20 15.86 -22.38
C GLU A 7 -4.73 15.62 -21.98
N ALA A 8 -4.18 16.44 -21.08
CA ALA A 8 -2.81 16.28 -20.58
C ALA A 8 -2.65 15.01 -19.73
N ILE A 9 -3.67 14.66 -18.93
CA ILE A 9 -3.67 13.47 -18.07
C ILE A 9 -3.76 12.19 -18.90
N GLY A 10 -4.46 12.21 -20.04
CA GLY A 10 -4.55 11.08 -20.97
C GLY A 10 -3.22 10.68 -21.61
N LYS A 11 -2.22 11.59 -21.63
CA LYS A 11 -0.87 11.35 -22.17
C LYS A 11 0.14 10.88 -21.12
N ILE A 12 -0.23 10.87 -19.83
CA ILE A 12 0.68 10.44 -18.77
C ILE A 12 0.99 8.95 -18.94
N THR A 13 2.28 8.65 -19.18
CA THR A 13 2.77 7.30 -19.32
C THR A 13 3.30 6.81 -17.97
N ILE A 14 2.64 5.82 -17.38
CA ILE A 14 3.11 5.13 -16.18
C ILE A 14 4.08 4.03 -16.62
N PRO A 15 5.34 4.03 -16.15
CA PRO A 15 6.33 3.05 -16.58
C PRO A 15 5.94 1.61 -16.24
N SER A 16 6.62 0.69 -16.91
CA SER A 16 6.52 -0.73 -16.58
C SER A 16 7.30 -1.04 -15.28
N ILE A 17 7.08 -2.22 -14.71
CA ILE A 17 7.90 -2.67 -13.57
C ILE A 17 9.31 -3.14 -13.98
N ARG A 18 9.60 -3.22 -15.28
CA ARG A 18 10.89 -3.72 -15.77
C ARG A 18 12.00 -2.77 -15.31
N ASN A 19 13.14 -3.36 -14.95
CA ASN A 19 14.35 -2.62 -14.57
C ASN A 19 14.15 -1.60 -13.42
N GLY A 20 13.11 -1.77 -12.60
CA GLY A 20 12.78 -0.85 -11.50
C GLY A 20 12.28 0.53 -11.95
N GLU A 21 11.93 0.71 -13.23
CA GLU A 21 11.51 2.02 -13.78
C GLU A 21 10.30 2.60 -13.05
N PHE A 22 9.30 1.77 -12.76
CA PHE A 22 8.14 2.19 -11.99
C PHE A 22 8.49 2.69 -10.59
N ASN A 23 9.47 2.07 -9.93
CA ASN A 23 9.85 2.45 -8.57
C ASN A 23 10.55 3.81 -8.58
N LYS A 24 11.53 4.00 -9.48
CA LYS A 24 12.20 5.30 -9.71
C LYS A 24 11.22 6.41 -10.03
N TRP A 25 10.31 6.16 -10.98
CA TRP A 25 9.26 7.11 -11.34
C TRP A 25 8.39 7.49 -10.16
N PHE A 26 7.99 6.54 -9.31
CA PHE A 26 7.22 6.85 -8.13
C PHE A 26 8.02 7.71 -7.15
N ASP A 27 9.28 7.37 -6.91
CA ASP A 27 10.15 8.03 -5.94
C ASP A 27 10.46 9.48 -6.33
N GLU A 28 10.64 9.75 -7.63
CA GLU A 28 10.93 11.09 -8.20
C GLU A 28 9.74 12.07 -8.12
N LEU A 29 8.50 11.58 -8.05
CA LEU A 29 7.33 12.45 -7.98
C LEU A 29 7.21 13.17 -6.65
N SER A 30 6.70 14.41 -6.66
CA SER A 30 6.15 15.00 -5.44
C SER A 30 4.81 14.34 -5.06
N SER A 31 4.44 14.40 -3.77
CA SER A 31 3.13 13.91 -3.31
C SER A 31 1.96 14.59 -4.03
N LYS A 32 2.11 15.88 -4.38
CA LYS A 32 1.10 16.64 -5.13
C LYS A 32 0.91 16.12 -6.55
N GLU A 33 2.00 15.79 -7.25
CA GLU A 33 1.91 15.21 -8.60
C GLU A 33 1.34 13.80 -8.57
N PHE A 34 1.78 13.00 -7.61
CA PHE A 34 1.24 11.65 -7.42
C PHE A 34 -0.27 11.69 -7.15
N ASN A 35 -0.74 12.58 -6.27
CA ASN A 35 -2.17 12.71 -5.96
C ASN A 35 -3.02 13.10 -7.17
N LYS A 36 -2.55 14.01 -8.03
CA LYS A 36 -3.26 14.34 -9.29
C LYS A 36 -3.47 13.11 -10.19
N MET A 37 -2.48 12.22 -10.25
CA MET A 37 -2.59 10.98 -11.02
C MET A 37 -3.46 9.95 -10.32
N TRP A 38 -3.40 9.88 -8.99
CA TRP A 38 -4.19 8.98 -8.17
C TRP A 38 -5.70 9.29 -8.22
N GLU A 39 -6.07 10.57 -8.36
CA GLU A 39 -7.45 11.03 -8.53
C GLU A 39 -8.06 10.57 -9.88
N ASN A 40 -7.23 10.29 -10.89
CA ASN A 40 -7.71 9.76 -12.17
C ASN A 40 -7.90 8.23 -12.09
N PRO A 41 -9.13 7.69 -12.26
CA PRO A 41 -9.39 6.26 -12.08
C PRO A 41 -8.60 5.33 -13.03
N LYS A 42 -8.35 5.77 -14.27
CA LYS A 42 -7.62 4.98 -15.27
C LYS A 42 -6.13 4.89 -14.92
N LEU A 43 -5.54 6.01 -14.47
CA LEU A 43 -4.14 6.05 -14.02
C LEU A 43 -4.00 5.30 -12.71
N ARG A 44 -4.88 5.55 -11.73
CA ARG A 44 -4.90 4.83 -10.46
C ARG A 44 -4.89 3.33 -10.66
N LYS A 45 -5.81 2.79 -11.47
CA LYS A 45 -5.86 1.34 -11.75
C LYS A 45 -4.50 0.82 -12.25
N ARG A 46 -3.88 1.52 -13.20
CA ARG A 46 -2.55 1.17 -13.71
C ARG A 46 -1.47 1.23 -12.63
N ILE A 47 -1.46 2.26 -11.79
CA ILE A 47 -0.50 2.40 -10.68
C ILE A 47 -0.69 1.23 -9.70
N GLU A 48 -1.91 0.98 -9.25
CA GLU A 48 -2.19 -0.12 -8.33
C GLU A 48 -1.76 -1.48 -8.91
N ASP A 49 -2.01 -1.73 -10.21
CA ASP A 49 -1.54 -2.94 -10.91
C ASP A 49 -0.02 -3.07 -10.93
N ARG A 50 0.74 -1.96 -10.98
CA ARG A 50 2.21 -1.97 -10.93
C ARG A 50 2.73 -2.18 -9.52
N ILE A 51 2.01 -1.67 -8.52
CA ILE A 51 2.32 -1.88 -7.11
C ILE A 51 2.14 -3.37 -6.78
N ARG A 52 0.99 -3.98 -7.10
CA ARG A 52 0.65 -5.39 -6.77
C ARG A 52 1.44 -6.46 -7.53
N ARG A 53 2.49 -6.10 -8.28
CA ARG A 53 3.32 -7.06 -9.01
C ARG A 53 4.64 -7.36 -8.27
N PRO A 54 5.05 -8.64 -8.18
CA PRO A 54 4.27 -9.84 -8.53
C PRO A 54 3.06 -10.04 -7.59
N GLY A 55 2.03 -10.75 -8.06
CA GLY A 55 0.86 -11.11 -7.24
C GLY A 55 1.17 -12.25 -6.26
N GLY A 56 0.20 -12.58 -5.40
CA GLY A 56 0.35 -13.64 -4.38
C GLY A 56 0.90 -13.16 -3.04
N TYR A 57 0.88 -11.85 -2.81
CA TYR A 57 1.35 -11.21 -1.58
C TYR A 57 0.23 -10.38 -0.96
N HIS A 58 0.15 -10.38 0.37
CA HIS A 58 -0.61 -9.44 1.16
C HIS A 58 0.25 -8.21 1.42
N GLU A 59 -0.26 -7.02 1.09
CA GLU A 59 0.43 -5.76 1.31
C GLU A 59 0.10 -5.14 2.68
N TRP A 60 1.09 -4.95 3.54
CA TRP A 60 0.90 -4.24 4.83
C TRP A 60 0.84 -2.72 4.62
N HIS A 61 1.59 -2.25 3.63
CA HIS A 61 1.38 -0.94 3.02
C HIS A 61 0.22 -1.03 2.02
N LEU A 62 -1.02 -0.99 2.53
CA LEU A 62 -2.20 -1.21 1.70
C LEU A 62 -2.21 -0.30 0.48
N VAL A 63 -2.29 -0.91 -0.70
CA VAL A 63 -2.22 -0.22 -2.01
C VAL A 63 -3.25 0.91 -2.11
N ALA A 64 -4.42 0.74 -1.51
CA ALA A 64 -5.47 1.77 -1.50
C ALA A 64 -5.07 3.08 -0.77
N ARG A 65 -3.95 3.09 -0.04
CA ARG A 65 -3.40 4.23 0.71
C ARG A 65 -1.99 4.63 0.29
N THR A 66 -1.54 4.22 -0.89
CA THR A 66 -0.26 4.66 -1.46
C THR A 66 -0.04 6.20 -1.41
N PRO A 67 -1.05 7.07 -1.65
CA PRO A 67 -0.91 8.51 -1.42
C PRO A 67 -0.37 8.88 -0.04
N LYS A 68 -0.88 8.24 1.01
CA LYS A 68 -0.47 8.52 2.39
C LYS A 68 0.98 8.12 2.65
N PHE A 69 1.39 6.98 2.11
CA PHE A 69 2.78 6.53 2.19
C PHE A 69 3.72 7.46 1.40
N LYS A 70 3.27 7.98 0.25
CA LYS A 70 4.03 9.00 -0.50
C LYS A 70 4.18 10.30 0.30
N GLU A 71 3.12 10.75 0.98
CA GLU A 71 3.17 11.90 1.89
C GLU A 71 4.14 11.70 3.06
N TRP A 72 4.25 10.48 3.57
CA TRP A 72 5.24 10.12 4.59
C TRP A 72 6.65 9.88 4.05
N GLY A 73 6.86 10.00 2.74
CA GLY A 73 8.18 9.84 2.11
C GLY A 73 8.65 8.39 1.97
N ILE A 74 7.74 7.42 2.01
CA ILE A 74 8.09 6.00 1.86
C ILE A 74 8.36 5.67 0.40
N SER A 75 9.46 4.97 0.13
CA SER A 75 9.87 4.62 -1.24
C SER A 75 8.98 3.51 -1.82
N MET A 76 8.93 3.40 -3.15
CA MET A 76 8.20 2.30 -3.78
C MET A 76 8.85 0.94 -3.51
N ASN A 77 10.17 0.89 -3.30
CA ASN A 77 10.84 -0.34 -2.88
C ASN A 77 10.30 -0.79 -1.52
N ASP A 78 10.25 0.09 -0.53
CA ASP A 78 9.73 -0.24 0.80
C ASP A 78 8.26 -0.67 0.73
N ILE A 79 7.40 0.07 0.00
CA ILE A 79 5.99 -0.32 -0.20
C ILE A 79 5.86 -1.73 -0.82
N LYS A 80 6.82 -2.12 -1.67
CA LYS A 80 6.84 -3.43 -2.32
C LYS A 80 7.44 -4.53 -1.46
N GLU A 81 8.39 -4.22 -0.61
CA GLU A 81 9.07 -5.16 0.28
C GLU A 81 8.24 -5.44 1.54
N MET A 82 7.42 -4.49 1.98
CA MET A 82 6.54 -4.64 3.15
C MET A 82 5.30 -5.48 2.85
N ARG A 83 5.54 -6.74 2.46
CA ARG A 83 4.53 -7.72 2.06
C ARG A 83 4.89 -9.10 2.58
N THR A 84 3.86 -9.91 2.76
CA THR A 84 3.98 -11.33 3.13
C THR A 84 3.27 -12.17 2.08
N LEU A 85 3.73 -13.38 1.80
CA LEU A 85 2.99 -14.30 0.92
C LEU A 85 1.58 -14.53 1.49
N THR A 86 0.56 -14.48 0.65
CA THR A 86 -0.85 -14.58 1.11
C THR A 86 -1.12 -15.88 1.87
N LYS A 87 -0.46 -16.98 1.49
CA LYS A 87 -0.55 -18.29 2.15
C LYS A 87 0.02 -18.31 3.57
N ASP A 88 0.92 -17.38 3.90
CA ASP A 88 1.59 -17.31 5.20
C ASP A 88 0.89 -16.30 6.12
N VAL A 89 -0.16 -15.61 5.65
CA VAL A 89 -0.96 -14.69 6.44
C VAL A 89 -2.24 -15.36 6.92
N LYS A 90 -2.32 -15.56 8.23
CA LYS A 90 -3.52 -16.03 8.93
C LYS A 90 -3.94 -15.01 9.98
N PHE A 91 -5.19 -14.58 9.87
CA PHE A 91 -5.81 -13.67 10.81
C PHE A 91 -6.51 -14.45 11.92
N VAL A 92 -6.57 -13.86 13.11
CA VAL A 92 -7.28 -14.37 14.30
C VAL A 92 -8.14 -13.27 14.90
N ASN A 93 -9.33 -13.56 15.43
CA ASN A 93 -10.25 -12.60 16.08
C ASN A 93 -10.94 -11.54 15.19
N PRO A 94 -11.74 -11.91 14.16
CA PRO A 94 -12.15 -13.25 13.78
C PRO A 94 -11.09 -13.99 12.94
N PRO A 95 -11.10 -15.34 12.97
CA PRO A 95 -10.19 -16.14 12.17
C PRO A 95 -10.43 -15.94 10.67
N GLY A 96 -9.36 -16.01 9.88
CA GLY A 96 -9.49 -15.95 8.42
C GLY A 96 -8.16 -16.04 7.68
N VAL A 97 -8.26 -16.34 6.39
CA VAL A 97 -7.13 -16.29 5.45
C VAL A 97 -7.35 -15.15 4.46
N HIS A 98 -6.31 -14.84 3.68
CA HIS A 98 -6.39 -13.82 2.64
C HIS A 98 -7.61 -14.02 1.72
N GLY A 99 -8.38 -12.95 1.49
CA GLY A 99 -9.58 -12.95 0.65
C GLY A 99 -10.88 -13.39 1.34
N GLY A 100 -10.82 -13.88 2.58
CA GLY A 100 -12.00 -14.23 3.39
C GLY A 100 -12.54 -13.08 4.25
N GLU A 101 -13.62 -13.34 4.97
CA GLU A 101 -14.26 -12.34 5.86
C GLU A 101 -13.32 -11.81 6.95
N GLY A 102 -12.55 -12.70 7.60
CA GLY A 102 -11.56 -12.28 8.59
C GLY A 102 -10.47 -11.37 8.01
N SER A 103 -10.12 -11.55 6.73
CA SER A 103 -9.21 -10.66 5.98
C SER A 103 -9.85 -9.32 5.67
N THR A 104 -11.15 -9.29 5.33
CA THR A 104 -11.89 -8.02 5.15
C THR A 104 -11.90 -7.19 6.44
N VAL A 105 -12.16 -7.83 7.58
CA VAL A 105 -12.10 -7.14 8.89
C VAL A 105 -10.69 -6.62 9.17
N ALA A 106 -9.65 -7.43 8.92
CA ALA A 106 -8.26 -7.02 9.10
C ALA A 106 -7.88 -5.82 8.20
N HIS A 107 -8.24 -5.85 6.91
CA HIS A 107 -8.00 -4.74 6.00
C HIS A 107 -8.65 -3.44 6.49
N ASN A 108 -9.92 -3.49 6.93
CA ASN A 108 -10.61 -2.30 7.43
C ASN A 108 -9.94 -1.70 8.68
N GLN A 109 -9.42 -2.56 9.57
CA GLN A 109 -8.67 -2.12 10.74
C GLN A 109 -7.33 -1.49 10.35
N ILE A 110 -6.56 -2.11 9.46
CA ILE A 110 -5.28 -1.56 8.98
C ILE A 110 -5.51 -0.24 8.25
N LEU A 111 -6.53 -0.13 7.39
CA LEU A 111 -6.93 1.13 6.74
C LEU A 111 -7.17 2.22 7.79
N ARG A 112 -7.92 1.93 8.85
CA ARG A 112 -8.15 2.87 9.95
C ARG A 112 -6.85 3.27 10.66
N ILE A 113 -5.93 2.33 10.87
CA ILE A 113 -4.62 2.64 11.48
C ILE A 113 -3.84 3.61 10.58
N ILE A 114 -3.77 3.36 9.27
CA ILE A 114 -3.11 4.25 8.30
C ILE A 114 -3.76 5.64 8.33
N ASP A 115 -5.08 5.71 8.19
CA ASP A 115 -5.83 6.96 8.05
C ASP A 115 -5.77 7.85 9.28
N THR A 116 -5.61 7.25 10.46
CA THR A 116 -5.58 7.99 11.73
C THR A 116 -4.17 8.16 12.31
N SER A 117 -3.13 7.67 11.64
CA SER A 117 -1.75 7.88 12.07
C SER A 117 -1.22 9.21 11.57
N LYS A 118 -0.51 9.94 12.44
CA LYS A 118 0.06 11.25 12.11
C LYS A 118 1.27 11.14 11.18
N ASP A 119 2.09 10.11 11.39
CA ASP A 119 3.34 9.85 10.69
C ASP A 119 3.55 8.34 10.54
N TYR A 120 4.56 7.98 9.76
CA TYR A 120 4.89 6.59 9.48
C TYR A 120 5.26 5.80 10.74
N GLU A 121 6.05 6.38 11.64
CA GLU A 121 6.46 5.69 12.88
C GLU A 121 5.26 5.38 13.78
N THR A 122 4.29 6.28 13.86
CA THR A 122 3.03 6.03 14.58
C THR A 122 2.23 4.92 13.90
N PHE A 123 2.19 4.88 12.56
CA PHE A 123 1.57 3.77 11.82
C PHE A 123 2.24 2.43 12.14
N VAL A 124 3.58 2.35 12.06
CA VAL A 124 4.33 1.11 12.31
C VAL A 124 4.08 0.60 13.72
N LYS A 125 4.19 1.45 14.75
CA LYS A 125 3.93 1.04 16.14
C LYS A 125 2.51 0.51 16.34
N ARG A 126 1.52 1.19 15.76
CA ARG A 126 0.11 0.79 15.87
C ARG A 126 -0.18 -0.48 15.09
N LEU A 127 0.46 -0.68 13.94
CA LEU A 127 0.38 -1.92 13.17
C LEU A 127 0.95 -3.09 13.96
N ASN A 128 2.08 -2.93 14.65
CA ASN A 128 2.66 -3.98 15.49
C ASN A 128 1.73 -4.35 16.64
N ASN A 129 1.20 -3.37 17.37
CA ASN A 129 0.24 -3.63 18.45
C ASN A 129 -1.01 -4.35 17.92
N TRP A 130 -1.53 -3.93 16.77
CA TRP A 130 -2.65 -4.60 16.12
C TRP A 130 -2.31 -6.03 15.70
N ALA A 131 -1.08 -6.27 15.22
CA ALA A 131 -0.64 -7.58 14.75
C ALA A 131 -0.53 -8.61 15.88
N GLU A 132 -0.14 -8.21 17.10
CA GLU A 132 -0.12 -9.10 18.26
C GLU A 132 -1.49 -9.75 18.52
N ASP A 133 -2.57 -9.01 18.31
CA ASP A 133 -3.94 -9.49 18.56
C ASP A 133 -4.60 -10.16 17.35
N ARG A 134 -4.08 -9.89 16.14
CA ARG A 134 -4.79 -10.18 14.87
C ARG A 134 -4.06 -11.13 13.94
N LEU A 135 -2.79 -11.45 14.17
CA LEU A 135 -2.06 -12.48 13.41
C LEU A 135 -1.80 -13.71 14.28
N GLU A 136 -1.90 -14.90 13.68
CA GLU A 136 -1.62 -16.17 14.39
C GLU A 136 -0.22 -16.18 15.04
N SER A 137 0.76 -15.52 14.41
CA SER A 137 2.13 -15.39 14.91
C SER A 137 2.40 -14.07 15.63
N GLY A 138 1.36 -13.31 15.99
CA GLY A 138 1.49 -11.96 16.51
C GLY A 138 2.28 -11.05 15.54
N LYS A 139 3.04 -10.10 16.08
CA LYS A 139 3.88 -9.22 15.24
C LYS A 139 4.93 -9.95 14.41
N MET A 140 5.28 -11.19 14.75
CA MET A 140 6.23 -12.00 13.96
C MET A 140 5.68 -12.39 12.59
N GLY A 141 4.36 -12.26 12.37
CA GLY A 141 3.74 -12.40 11.06
C GLY A 141 4.00 -11.22 10.10
N LEU A 142 4.55 -10.10 10.60
CA LEU A 142 4.96 -8.96 9.78
C LEU A 142 6.36 -9.16 9.18
N PRO A 143 6.70 -8.49 8.06
CA PRO A 143 8.07 -8.35 7.56
C PRO A 143 9.02 -7.82 8.65
N ILE A 144 10.28 -8.26 8.64
CA ILE A 144 11.25 -7.96 9.71
C ILE A 144 11.45 -6.45 9.90
N GLU A 145 11.43 -5.69 8.82
CA GLU A 145 11.59 -4.24 8.78
C GLU A 145 10.44 -3.50 9.46
N LEU A 146 9.27 -4.13 9.57
CA LEU A 146 8.13 -3.60 10.29
C LEU A 146 8.12 -3.96 11.76
N ARG A 147 8.94 -4.89 12.27
CA ARG A 147 8.86 -5.41 13.65
C ARG A 147 9.50 -4.46 14.67
N ARG A 148 8.88 -3.32 14.96
CA ARG A 148 9.40 -2.29 15.88
C ARG A 148 8.33 -1.43 16.56
#